data_AF-A0A937FYA0-F1
#
_entry.id   AF-A0A937FYA0-F1
#
_cell.length_a   1.000
_cell.length_b   1.000
_cell.length_c   1.000
_cell.angle_alpha   90.00
_cell.angle_beta   90.00
_cell.angle_gamma   90.00
#
_symmetry.space_group_name_H-M   'P 1'
#
loop_
_entity.id
_entity.type
_entity.pdbx_description
1 polymer ?
#
loop_
_entity_poly.entity_id
_entity_poly.type
_entity_poly.pdbx_seq_one_letter_code
_entity_poly.pdbx_strand_id
1 'polypeptide(L)'
;MANTYTDVKEILNFHKDKKFTNEHAYITHYFQNSVNGVSTSFKKSAIKYIVERIPEITKANEFDYQYLVPFKWDIPFPSPANLKFRFIDLFAGIGGFRIALQNLGGKCVFSSEIDNSAKQTYEQNFGEYPFGDLRDFTGENISDDELNRLIPDHEILAAGFPCQPFSLAGVSARNHLGLAHGFEDENQGNLFFDIARIISIKKPQVVFLENVKNFKTHDGGKTFETVKSILEDELQYDFHYEVINAEKWVPQKRERFFMVCFKKENKNFTFPQRENEPRKLKEILESDVPKEFTISNKLWEGHQRRTKNNLERGTGFTAFTANLEKPSNTIVARYGKDGKECLIPQVGLNPRKLTPRECARLQGYPENYILPSSNAAAYRQFGNSVAVPVIQSIAENIIKTVKFKLKNEI
;
A
#
# COMPACT_ATOMS: atom_id res chain seq x y z
N MET A 1 2.21 -23.49 24.44
CA MET A 1 2.96 -23.40 23.17
C MET A 1 1.98 -22.99 22.09
N ALA A 2 2.30 -21.95 21.34
CA ALA A 2 1.54 -21.58 20.15
C ALA A 2 1.94 -22.53 19.01
N ASN A 3 0.97 -23.13 18.31
CA ASN A 3 1.24 -23.95 17.12
C ASN A 3 1.06 -23.13 15.84
N THR A 4 0.15 -22.15 15.85
CA THR A 4 -0.11 -21.25 14.72
C THR A 4 0.00 -19.77 15.08
N TYR A 5 -0.02 -18.89 14.07
CA TYR A 5 -0.08 -17.45 14.32
C TYR A 5 -1.40 -17.04 14.97
N THR A 6 -2.51 -17.73 14.64
CA THR A 6 -3.78 -17.53 15.37
C THR A 6 -3.63 -17.77 16.87
N ASP A 7 -2.96 -18.86 17.29
CA ASP A 7 -2.69 -19.12 18.71
C ASP A 7 -1.86 -17.99 19.34
N VAL A 8 -0.84 -17.48 18.63
CA VAL A 8 -0.01 -16.35 19.10
C VAL A 8 -0.87 -15.10 19.35
N LYS A 9 -1.79 -14.78 18.44
CA LYS A 9 -2.69 -13.61 18.58
C LYS A 9 -3.63 -13.74 19.77
N GLU A 10 -4.10 -14.96 20.05
CA GLU A 10 -4.94 -15.26 21.21
C GLU A 10 -4.17 -15.07 22.52
N ILE A 11 -2.98 -15.69 22.61
CA ILE A 11 -2.09 -15.60 23.79
C ILE A 11 -1.71 -14.15 24.08
N LEU A 12 -1.31 -13.38 23.06
CA LEU A 12 -0.92 -11.98 23.21
C LEU A 12 -2.11 -11.01 23.33
N ASN A 13 -3.34 -11.53 23.31
CA ASN A 13 -4.57 -10.74 23.43
C ASN A 13 -4.65 -9.56 22.43
N PHE A 14 -4.17 -9.72 21.19
CA PHE A 14 -4.18 -8.62 20.20
C PHE A 14 -5.59 -8.08 19.91
N HIS A 15 -6.62 -8.88 20.13
CA HIS A 15 -8.01 -8.47 20.01
C HIS A 15 -8.46 -7.42 21.06
N LYS A 16 -7.69 -7.21 22.14
CA LYS A 16 -7.97 -6.21 23.19
C LYS A 16 -7.33 -4.84 22.92
N ASP A 17 -6.49 -4.71 21.89
CA ASP A 17 -5.85 -3.45 21.52
C ASP A 17 -6.89 -2.46 20.96
N LYS A 18 -7.60 -1.78 21.87
CA LYS A 18 -8.55 -0.69 21.53
C LYS A 18 -7.81 0.57 21.06
N LYS A 19 -6.52 0.70 21.39
CA LYS A 19 -5.63 1.75 20.93
C LYS A 19 -4.60 1.11 20.01
N PHE A 20 -4.66 1.47 18.74
CA PHE A 20 -3.79 0.95 17.69
C PHE A 20 -2.40 1.58 17.79
N THR A 21 -1.61 1.13 18.76
CA THR A 21 -0.24 1.60 18.97
C THR A 21 0.76 0.83 18.09
N ASN A 22 1.96 1.38 17.91
CA ASN A 22 3.05 0.71 17.19
C ASN A 22 3.54 -0.57 17.90
N GLU A 23 3.06 -0.87 19.12
CA GLU A 23 3.44 -2.07 19.89
C GLU A 23 3.16 -3.36 19.13
N HIS A 24 1.93 -3.50 18.62
CA HIS A 24 1.53 -4.64 17.82
C HIS A 24 2.43 -4.77 16.58
N ALA A 25 2.72 -3.65 15.91
CA ALA A 25 3.59 -3.63 14.75
C ALA A 25 5.01 -4.12 15.08
N TYR A 26 5.61 -3.65 16.18
CA TYR A 26 6.92 -4.14 16.64
C TYR A 26 6.93 -5.66 16.84
N ILE A 27 5.89 -6.21 17.47
CA ILE A 27 5.81 -7.65 17.74
C ILE A 27 5.71 -8.43 16.43
N THR A 28 4.80 -8.06 15.52
CA THR A 28 4.61 -8.82 14.28
C THR A 28 5.79 -8.70 13.33
N HIS A 29 6.41 -7.51 13.22
CA HIS A 29 7.62 -7.32 12.43
C HIS A 29 8.79 -8.12 12.99
N TYR A 30 8.90 -8.22 14.32
CA TYR A 30 9.89 -9.09 14.97
C TYR A 30 9.66 -10.56 14.62
N PHE A 31 8.43 -11.07 14.71
CA PHE A 31 8.13 -12.46 14.36
C PHE A 31 8.43 -12.78 12.89
N GLN A 32 8.02 -11.91 11.96
CA GLN A 32 8.29 -12.05 10.52
C GLN A 32 9.79 -12.03 10.20
N ASN A 33 10.61 -11.40 11.05
CA ASN A 33 12.05 -11.21 10.85
C ASN A 33 12.94 -11.95 11.86
N SER A 34 12.38 -12.93 12.58
CA SER A 34 13.06 -13.63 13.67
C SER A 34 14.28 -14.46 13.23
N VAL A 35 14.36 -14.85 11.96
CA VAL A 35 15.36 -15.80 11.43
C VAL A 35 16.28 -15.23 10.33
N ASN A 36 16.23 -13.92 10.05
CA ASN A 36 16.91 -13.31 8.89
C ASN A 36 17.60 -11.97 9.23
N GLY A 37 18.26 -11.85 10.39
CA GLY A 37 19.09 -10.68 10.76
C GLY A 37 18.37 -9.33 10.98
N VAL A 38 17.21 -9.12 10.35
CA VAL A 38 16.39 -7.91 10.34
C VAL A 38 15.65 -7.71 11.67
N SER A 39 15.46 -8.78 12.46
CA SER A 39 14.79 -8.69 13.77
C SER A 39 15.44 -7.70 14.73
N THR A 40 16.72 -7.37 14.56
CA THR A 40 17.45 -6.44 15.43
C THR A 40 16.79 -5.07 15.56
N SER A 41 16.20 -4.55 14.48
CA SER A 41 15.44 -3.29 14.47
C SER A 41 14.20 -3.30 15.39
N PHE A 42 13.65 -4.49 15.65
CA PHE A 42 12.36 -4.64 16.34
C PHE A 42 12.47 -5.35 17.70
N LYS A 43 13.52 -6.19 17.88
CA LYS A 43 13.64 -7.16 18.97
C LYS A 43 13.47 -6.53 20.35
N LYS A 44 14.17 -5.43 20.63
CA LYS A 44 14.14 -4.79 21.96
C LYS A 44 12.71 -4.36 22.34
N SER A 45 12.04 -3.64 21.43
CA SER A 45 10.67 -3.16 21.64
C SER A 45 9.67 -4.31 21.67
N ALA A 46 9.79 -5.26 20.73
CA ALA A 46 8.92 -6.43 20.67
C ALA A 46 8.95 -7.26 21.96
N ILE A 47 10.15 -7.58 22.48
CA ILE A 47 10.30 -8.35 23.72
C ILE A 47 9.66 -7.57 24.89
N LYS A 48 9.93 -6.27 25.00
CA LYS A 48 9.31 -5.43 26.03
C LYS A 48 7.78 -5.55 25.99
N TYR A 49 7.17 -5.39 24.81
CA TYR A 49 5.71 -5.41 24.66
C TYR A 49 5.09 -6.80 24.82
N ILE A 50 5.81 -7.87 24.48
CA ILE A 50 5.40 -9.25 24.75
C ILE A 50 5.34 -9.50 26.26
N VAL A 51 6.39 -9.09 27.00
CA VAL A 51 6.47 -9.26 28.46
C VAL A 51 5.37 -8.47 29.18
N GLU A 52 5.06 -7.27 28.72
CA GLU A 52 3.95 -6.46 29.26
C GLU A 52 2.57 -7.11 29.02
N ARG A 53 2.41 -7.91 27.96
CA ARG A 53 1.15 -8.57 27.58
C ARG A 53 0.94 -9.93 28.25
N ILE A 54 2.01 -10.60 28.67
CA ILE A 54 1.96 -11.90 29.34
C ILE A 54 2.67 -11.76 30.70
N PRO A 55 1.99 -11.25 31.74
CA PRO A 55 2.60 -11.02 33.04
C PRO A 55 3.21 -12.28 33.64
N GLU A 56 2.71 -13.47 33.31
CA GLU A 56 3.27 -14.74 33.77
C GLU A 56 4.73 -14.96 33.31
N ILE A 57 5.13 -14.39 32.17
CA ILE A 57 6.50 -14.47 31.62
C ILE A 57 7.50 -13.68 32.47
N THR A 58 7.07 -12.67 33.24
CA THR A 58 8.00 -11.88 34.11
C THR A 58 8.57 -12.66 35.29
N LYS A 59 8.00 -13.84 35.64
CA LYS A 59 8.44 -14.63 36.81
C LYS A 59 9.44 -15.74 36.46
N ALA A 60 9.65 -16.03 35.18
CA ALA A 60 10.66 -16.95 34.71
C ALA A 60 11.70 -16.17 33.91
N ASN A 61 12.98 -16.55 34.00
CA ASN A 61 14.08 -15.94 33.25
C ASN A 61 13.76 -15.84 31.73
N GLU A 62 14.60 -15.12 31.00
CA GLU A 62 14.66 -14.90 29.52
C GLU A 62 14.32 -16.10 28.59
N PHE A 63 14.01 -17.27 29.12
CA PHE A 63 13.68 -18.52 28.44
C PHE A 63 12.22 -18.69 27.97
N ASP A 64 11.24 -17.88 28.42
CA ASP A 64 9.81 -18.19 28.14
C ASP A 64 9.25 -17.70 26.79
N TYR A 65 9.87 -16.74 26.08
CA TYR A 65 9.35 -16.34 24.76
C TYR A 65 9.67 -17.35 23.65
N GLN A 66 10.56 -18.31 23.89
CA GLN A 66 10.74 -19.47 23.01
C GLN A 66 9.47 -20.32 22.90
N TYR A 67 8.50 -20.19 23.81
CA TYR A 67 7.20 -20.87 23.67
C TYR A 67 6.27 -20.23 22.62
N LEU A 68 6.61 -19.03 22.13
CA LEU A 68 5.90 -18.36 21.05
C LEU A 68 6.51 -18.65 19.68
N VAL A 69 7.76 -19.13 19.59
CA VAL A 69 8.46 -19.39 18.32
C VAL A 69 9.29 -20.67 18.37
N PRO A 70 9.30 -21.52 17.33
CA PRO A 70 8.64 -21.34 16.05
C PRO A 70 7.14 -21.70 16.10
N PHE A 71 6.36 -21.00 15.29
CA PHE A 71 4.95 -21.33 15.01
C PHE A 71 4.73 -21.41 13.50
N LYS A 72 3.61 -22.01 13.09
CA LYS A 72 3.22 -22.06 11.68
C LYS A 72 2.38 -20.84 11.32
N TRP A 73 2.75 -20.14 10.26
CA TRP A 73 1.92 -19.10 9.65
C TRP A 73 0.67 -19.73 9.01
N ASP A 74 -0.51 -19.41 9.56
CA ASP A 74 -1.84 -19.80 9.07
C ASP A 74 -2.56 -18.61 8.42
N ILE A 75 -1.87 -17.98 7.47
CA ILE A 75 -2.29 -16.78 6.73
C ILE A 75 -2.22 -17.04 5.20
N PRO A 76 -2.96 -16.30 4.37
CA PRO A 76 -2.97 -16.51 2.92
C PRO A 76 -1.63 -16.24 2.22
N PHE A 77 -0.87 -15.23 2.67
CA PHE A 77 0.35 -14.79 1.99
C PHE A 77 1.54 -14.67 2.97
N PRO A 78 2.07 -15.80 3.48
CA PRO A 78 3.26 -15.77 4.32
C PRO A 78 4.48 -15.22 3.55
N SER A 79 5.47 -14.72 4.29
CA SER A 79 6.74 -14.28 3.71
C SER A 79 7.38 -15.37 2.84
N PRO A 80 8.00 -15.02 1.70
CA PRO A 80 8.58 -16.00 0.80
C PRO A 80 9.76 -16.73 1.45
N ALA A 81 9.85 -18.04 1.25
CA ALA A 81 10.94 -18.88 1.77
C ALA A 81 12.28 -18.62 1.06
N ASN A 82 12.24 -18.37 -0.26
CA ASN A 82 13.43 -18.06 -1.06
C ASN A 82 13.50 -16.55 -1.34
N LEU A 83 14.30 -15.86 -0.54
CA LEU A 83 14.49 -14.42 -0.62
C LEU A 83 15.33 -14.05 -1.86
N LYS A 84 14.85 -13.10 -2.67
CA LYS A 84 15.62 -12.50 -3.78
C LYS A 84 16.04 -11.06 -3.50
N PHE A 85 15.21 -10.31 -2.78
CA PHE A 85 15.46 -8.93 -2.38
C PHE A 85 14.55 -8.56 -1.20
N ARG A 86 14.93 -7.54 -0.44
CA ARG A 86 14.11 -6.95 0.63
C ARG A 86 13.47 -5.67 0.13
N PHE A 87 12.26 -5.41 0.60
CA PHE A 87 11.58 -4.14 0.32
C PHE A 87 10.85 -3.61 1.54
N ILE A 88 10.56 -2.31 1.52
CA ILE A 88 9.65 -1.69 2.48
C ILE A 88 8.39 -1.20 1.75
N ASP A 89 7.26 -1.19 2.45
CA ASP A 89 5.93 -0.86 1.93
C ASP A 89 5.34 0.32 2.71
N LEU A 90 5.53 1.53 2.18
CA LEU A 90 5.08 2.77 2.83
C LEU A 90 3.71 3.20 2.28
N PHE A 91 2.82 3.68 3.16
CA PHE A 91 1.43 3.95 2.81
C PHE A 91 0.77 2.68 2.23
N ALA A 92 1.01 1.55 2.90
CA ALA A 92 0.84 0.21 2.38
C ALA A 92 -0.63 -0.13 2.03
N GLY A 93 -1.59 0.58 2.61
CA GLY A 93 -3.00 0.29 2.51
C GLY A 93 -3.27 -1.16 2.89
N ILE A 94 -3.70 -1.94 1.91
CA ILE A 94 -4.05 -3.36 2.07
C ILE A 94 -3.06 -4.30 1.35
N GLY A 95 -1.86 -3.81 1.03
CA GLY A 95 -0.74 -4.61 0.55
C GLY A 95 -0.74 -4.90 -0.94
N GLY A 96 -1.23 -3.97 -1.75
CA GLY A 96 -1.18 -4.11 -3.22
C GLY A 96 0.25 -4.19 -3.75
N PHE A 97 1.16 -3.36 -3.22
CA PHE A 97 2.60 -3.47 -3.49
C PHE A 97 3.20 -4.75 -2.91
N ARG A 98 2.85 -5.10 -1.66
CA ARG A 98 3.33 -6.32 -1.02
C ARG A 98 3.03 -7.58 -1.83
N ILE A 99 1.81 -7.78 -2.30
CA ILE A 99 1.47 -8.97 -3.13
C ILE A 99 2.36 -9.01 -4.37
N ALA A 100 2.41 -7.90 -5.10
CA ALA A 100 3.17 -7.80 -6.34
C ALA A 100 4.67 -8.11 -6.16
N LEU A 101 5.30 -7.54 -5.12
CA LEU A 101 6.72 -7.73 -4.85
C LEU A 101 7.02 -9.11 -4.23
N GLN A 102 6.16 -9.62 -3.34
CA GLN A 102 6.31 -10.97 -2.77
C GLN A 102 6.20 -12.06 -3.82
N ASN A 103 5.30 -11.92 -4.80
CA ASN A 103 5.16 -12.86 -5.92
C ASN A 103 6.47 -13.00 -6.72
N LEU A 104 7.35 -12.00 -6.66
CA LEU A 104 8.63 -11.98 -7.35
C LEU A 104 9.82 -12.37 -6.44
N GLY A 105 9.55 -12.86 -5.24
CA GLY A 105 10.55 -13.28 -4.25
C GLY A 105 11.04 -12.17 -3.33
N GLY A 106 10.34 -11.03 -3.28
CA GLY A 106 10.63 -9.94 -2.36
C GLY A 106 10.14 -10.24 -0.95
N LYS A 107 10.94 -9.94 0.09
CA LYS A 107 10.45 -9.95 1.48
C LYS A 107 10.19 -8.53 1.96
N CYS A 108 8.99 -8.30 2.48
CA CYS A 108 8.68 -7.06 3.17
C CYS A 108 9.40 -7.07 4.53
N VAL A 109 10.23 -6.06 4.80
CA VAL A 109 10.97 -5.94 6.07
C VAL A 109 10.48 -4.79 6.95
N PHE A 110 9.65 -3.91 6.40
CA PHE A 110 9.00 -2.81 7.12
C PHE A 110 7.76 -2.37 6.35
N SER A 111 6.65 -2.15 7.04
CA SER A 111 5.43 -1.58 6.47
C SER A 111 4.86 -0.46 7.34
N SER A 112 4.27 0.57 6.72
CA SER A 112 3.59 1.67 7.41
C SER A 112 2.25 2.00 6.75
N GLU A 113 1.21 2.10 7.57
CA GLU A 113 -0.16 2.45 7.20
C GLU A 113 -0.89 3.08 8.39
N ILE A 114 -1.54 4.23 8.17
CA ILE A 114 -2.20 5.00 9.23
C ILE A 114 -3.65 4.57 9.47
N ASP A 115 -4.33 4.00 8.47
CA ASP A 115 -5.71 3.53 8.57
C ASP A 115 -5.81 2.18 9.27
N ASN A 116 -6.24 2.17 10.53
CA ASN A 116 -6.34 0.96 11.34
C ASN A 116 -7.18 -0.15 10.72
N SER A 117 -8.24 0.19 9.98
CA SER A 117 -9.04 -0.82 9.29
C SER A 117 -8.25 -1.48 8.15
N ALA A 118 -7.39 -0.74 7.45
CA ALA A 118 -6.48 -1.29 6.44
C ALA A 118 -5.38 -2.14 7.07
N LYS A 119 -4.81 -1.70 8.21
CA LYS A 119 -3.82 -2.48 8.99
C LYS A 119 -4.34 -3.85 9.39
N GLN A 120 -5.60 -3.94 9.84
CA GLN A 120 -6.25 -5.20 10.17
C GLN A 120 -6.40 -6.12 8.95
N THR A 121 -6.88 -5.59 7.82
CA THR A 121 -6.97 -6.36 6.57
C THR A 121 -5.58 -6.84 6.14
N TYR A 122 -4.57 -6.00 6.28
CA TYR A 122 -3.17 -6.31 5.94
C TYR A 122 -2.65 -7.45 6.83
N GLU A 123 -2.80 -7.37 8.15
CA GLU A 123 -2.37 -8.42 9.08
C GLU A 123 -3.08 -9.75 8.83
N GLN A 124 -4.38 -9.75 8.54
CA GLN A 124 -5.11 -10.98 8.21
C GLN A 124 -4.54 -11.69 6.99
N ASN A 125 -4.02 -10.94 6.02
CA ASN A 125 -3.48 -11.49 4.79
C ASN A 125 -1.99 -11.85 4.88
N PHE A 126 -1.21 -11.10 5.67
CA PHE A 126 0.25 -11.18 5.68
C PHE A 126 0.89 -11.54 7.03
N GLY A 127 0.10 -11.59 8.11
CA GLY A 127 0.59 -11.85 9.47
C GLY A 127 1.54 -10.79 10.00
N GLU A 128 1.45 -9.58 9.45
CA GLU A 128 2.20 -8.40 9.86
C GLU A 128 1.23 -7.25 10.06
N TYR A 129 1.27 -6.60 11.23
CA TYR A 129 0.54 -5.37 11.48
C TYR A 129 1.44 -4.19 11.12
N PRO A 130 1.09 -3.33 10.15
CA PRO A 130 1.93 -2.19 9.76
C PRO A 130 2.19 -1.22 10.92
N PHE A 131 3.29 -0.47 10.86
CA PHE A 131 3.46 0.71 11.71
C PHE A 131 2.43 1.79 11.34
N GLY A 132 2.14 2.72 12.26
CA GLY A 132 1.18 3.80 12.05
C GLY A 132 1.75 4.95 11.23
N ASP A 133 1.77 6.13 11.84
CA ASP A 133 2.30 7.36 11.23
C ASP A 133 3.79 7.21 10.90
N LEU A 134 4.17 7.49 9.66
CA LEU A 134 5.56 7.40 9.22
C LEU A 134 6.47 8.37 9.99
N ARG A 135 5.91 9.50 10.46
CA ARG A 135 6.62 10.53 11.23
C ARG A 135 7.09 10.05 12.61
N ASP A 136 6.55 8.93 13.11
CA ASP A 136 7.11 8.26 14.29
C ASP A 136 8.56 7.78 14.05
N PHE A 137 8.99 7.68 12.80
CA PHE A 137 10.32 7.24 12.36
C PHE A 137 11.13 8.33 11.67
N THR A 138 10.47 9.36 11.13
CA THR A 138 11.07 10.42 10.32
C THR A 138 10.88 11.82 10.89
N GLY A 139 10.26 11.95 12.06
CA GLY A 139 10.10 13.22 12.76
C GLY A 139 11.44 13.84 13.19
N GLU A 140 11.44 15.15 13.43
CA GLU A 140 12.63 15.93 13.77
C GLU A 140 13.31 15.48 15.07
N ASN A 141 12.54 14.87 15.98
CA ASN A 141 13.03 14.32 17.24
C ASN A 141 13.78 12.98 17.06
N ILE A 142 13.72 12.37 15.87
CA ILE A 142 14.41 11.12 15.55
C ILE A 142 15.73 11.48 14.88
N SER A 143 16.86 11.03 15.43
CA SER A 143 18.17 11.24 14.80
C SER A 143 18.34 10.34 13.57
N ASP A 144 19.24 10.70 12.65
CA ASP A 144 19.50 9.87 11.45
C ASP A 144 20.02 8.47 11.80
N ASP A 145 20.83 8.35 12.85
CA ASP A 145 21.29 7.06 13.38
C ASP A 145 20.15 6.23 13.97
N GLU A 146 19.17 6.88 14.59
CA GLU A 146 17.99 6.22 15.12
C GLU A 146 17.08 5.76 13.99
N LEU A 147 16.76 6.61 13.01
CA LEU A 147 16.01 6.23 11.81
C LEU A 147 16.67 5.05 11.11
N ASN A 148 18.00 5.10 10.92
CA ASN A 148 18.75 4.02 10.27
C ASN A 148 18.64 2.68 11.00
N ARG A 149 18.51 2.69 12.34
CA ARG A 149 18.25 1.48 13.15
C ARG A 149 16.79 1.04 13.09
N LEU A 150 15.85 1.97 13.15
CA LEU A 150 14.42 1.67 13.22
C LEU A 150 13.87 1.13 11.89
N ILE A 151 14.36 1.61 10.76
CA ILE A 151 13.98 1.15 9.43
C ILE A 151 15.10 0.23 8.89
N PRO A 152 14.83 -1.08 8.69
CA PRO A 152 15.83 -2.02 8.18
C PRO A 152 16.37 -1.65 6.80
N ASP A 153 17.57 -2.15 6.50
CA ASP A 153 18.13 -2.10 5.15
C ASP A 153 17.22 -2.84 4.17
N HIS A 154 17.05 -2.26 2.99
CA HIS A 154 16.19 -2.79 1.94
C HIS A 154 16.72 -2.39 0.56
N GLU A 155 16.41 -3.21 -0.44
CA GLU A 155 16.83 -2.95 -1.81
C GLU A 155 15.80 -2.12 -2.59
N ILE A 156 14.51 -2.26 -2.27
CA ILE A 156 13.42 -1.51 -2.89
C ILE A 156 12.61 -0.76 -1.83
N LEU A 157 12.43 0.55 -2.02
CA LEU A 157 11.41 1.31 -1.29
C LEU A 157 10.18 1.44 -2.18
N ALA A 158 9.03 0.92 -1.72
CA ALA A 158 7.75 1.05 -2.41
C ALA A 158 6.82 1.99 -1.65
N ALA A 159 6.15 2.93 -2.34
CA ALA A 159 5.22 3.84 -1.68
C ALA A 159 4.08 4.35 -2.59
N GLY A 160 2.85 4.30 -2.09
CA GLY A 160 1.67 4.94 -2.70
C GLY A 160 1.25 6.19 -1.92
N PHE A 161 2.06 7.25 -1.98
CA PHE A 161 1.91 8.42 -1.10
C PHE A 161 0.79 9.38 -1.57
N PRO A 162 0.12 10.11 -0.65
CA PRO A 162 -0.94 11.03 -1.02
C PRO A 162 -0.42 12.23 -1.83
N CYS A 163 -1.21 12.71 -2.78
CA CYS A 163 -0.89 13.91 -3.57
C CYS A 163 -1.16 15.17 -2.73
N GLN A 164 -0.09 15.84 -2.26
CA GLN A 164 -0.16 17.08 -1.49
C GLN A 164 0.60 18.19 -2.25
N PRO A 165 0.08 19.44 -2.30
CA PRO A 165 0.84 20.56 -2.88
C PRO A 165 2.09 20.87 -2.05
N PHE A 166 3.11 21.42 -2.70
CA PHE A 166 4.31 21.94 -2.04
C PHE A 166 4.16 23.46 -1.92
N SER A 167 4.26 24.01 -0.70
CA SER A 167 4.24 25.47 -0.51
C SER A 167 5.55 26.09 -1.04
N LEU A 168 5.49 27.29 -1.62
CA LEU A 168 6.66 28.01 -2.15
C LEU A 168 7.71 28.34 -1.07
N ALA A 169 7.30 28.44 0.20
CA ALA A 169 8.21 28.55 1.34
C ALA A 169 9.00 27.25 1.62
N GLY A 170 8.49 26.10 1.16
CA GLY A 170 9.12 24.77 1.23
C GLY A 170 10.05 24.43 0.05
N VAL A 171 10.31 25.37 -0.86
CA VAL A 171 11.37 25.23 -1.89
C VAL A 171 12.78 25.38 -1.27
N SER A 172 12.86 25.55 0.05
CA SER A 172 14.05 25.29 0.86
C SER A 172 14.33 23.77 1.02
N ALA A 173 14.04 22.95 0.02
CA ALA A 173 14.45 21.54 -0.07
C ALA A 173 15.97 21.37 0.15
N ARG A 174 16.76 22.42 -0.14
CA ARG A 174 18.19 22.51 0.21
C ARG A 174 18.49 22.36 1.70
N ASN A 175 17.59 22.81 2.58
CA ASN A 175 17.80 22.78 4.03
C ASN A 175 17.39 21.41 4.61
N HIS A 176 16.32 20.77 4.10
CA HIS A 176 15.78 19.51 4.63
C HIS A 176 16.69 18.29 4.38
N LEU A 177 17.55 18.34 3.37
CA LEU A 177 18.57 17.32 3.10
C LEU A 177 19.94 17.60 3.76
N GLY A 178 20.03 18.59 4.65
CA GLY A 178 21.22 18.80 5.49
C GLY A 178 22.37 19.59 4.86
N LEU A 179 22.12 20.47 3.88
CA LEU A 179 23.08 21.49 3.46
C LEU A 179 22.76 22.84 4.13
N ALA A 180 23.27 22.97 5.37
CA ALA A 180 23.27 24.12 6.28
C ALA A 180 22.09 24.24 7.28
N HIS A 181 22.50 24.41 8.54
CA HIS A 181 21.76 24.43 9.80
C HIS A 181 20.54 25.36 9.87
N GLY A 182 19.53 24.91 10.62
CA GLY A 182 18.47 25.73 11.23
C GLY A 182 17.09 25.48 10.62
N PHE A 183 16.24 24.72 11.33
CA PHE A 183 14.84 24.51 10.96
C PHE A 183 13.92 25.33 11.87
N GLU A 184 13.62 26.55 11.44
CA GLU A 184 12.39 27.24 11.83
C GLU A 184 11.59 27.42 10.54
N ASP A 185 10.71 26.49 10.20
CA ASP A 185 9.57 26.82 9.35
C ASP A 185 8.41 25.81 9.46
N GLU A 186 7.18 26.33 9.51
CA GLU A 186 5.91 25.67 9.86
C GLU A 186 5.39 24.65 8.81
N ASN A 187 6.25 24.11 7.95
CA ASN A 187 5.86 23.37 6.74
C ASN A 187 6.08 21.84 6.79
N GLN A 188 5.94 21.21 7.97
CA GLN A 188 5.99 19.75 8.24
C GLN A 188 4.83 18.91 7.61
N GLY A 189 4.19 19.38 6.54
CA GLY A 189 2.90 18.84 6.07
C GLY A 189 2.95 17.78 4.96
N ASN A 190 4.04 17.67 4.20
CA ASN A 190 4.08 16.85 2.99
C ASN A 190 4.87 15.53 3.21
N LEU A 191 4.14 14.41 3.15
CA LEU A 191 4.65 13.06 3.41
C LEU A 191 5.73 12.58 2.40
N PHE A 192 5.91 13.29 1.29
CA PHE A 192 7.02 13.03 0.38
C PHE A 192 8.39 13.32 1.01
N PHE A 193 8.50 14.34 1.88
CA PHE A 193 9.77 14.65 2.54
C PHE A 193 10.19 13.55 3.51
N ASP A 194 9.24 12.91 4.18
CA ASP A 194 9.50 11.73 5.01
C ASP A 194 10.07 10.58 4.17
N ILE A 195 9.52 10.34 2.97
CA ILE A 195 10.07 9.37 2.01
C ILE A 195 11.49 9.77 1.59
N ALA A 196 11.70 11.03 1.22
CA ALA A 196 13.01 11.53 0.79
C ALA A 196 14.07 11.38 1.88
N ARG A 197 13.72 11.63 3.15
CA ARG A 197 14.59 11.41 4.31
C ARG A 197 14.97 9.94 4.48
N ILE A 198 14.03 9.01 4.31
CA ILE A 198 14.35 7.57 4.33
C ILE A 198 15.28 7.21 3.18
N ILE A 199 15.04 7.74 1.98
CA ILE A 199 15.89 7.48 0.80
C ILE A 199 17.32 8.01 1.03
N SER A 200 17.49 9.19 1.61
CA SER A 200 18.81 9.80 1.84
C SER A 200 19.67 8.98 2.81
N ILE A 201 19.05 8.38 3.84
CA ILE A 201 19.73 7.58 4.86
C ILE A 201 19.92 6.12 4.40
N LYS A 202 18.84 5.46 3.99
CA LYS A 202 18.83 4.02 3.65
C LYS A 202 19.42 3.75 2.26
N LYS A 203 19.32 4.72 1.35
CA LYS A 203 19.86 4.68 -0.02
C LYS A 203 19.53 3.36 -0.75
N PRO A 204 18.25 2.98 -0.86
CA PRO A 204 17.84 1.74 -1.55
C PRO A 204 18.33 1.70 -3.00
N GLN A 205 18.40 0.51 -3.60
CA GLN A 205 18.81 0.40 -5.01
C GLN A 205 17.73 0.95 -5.95
N VAL A 206 16.46 0.79 -5.57
CA VAL A 206 15.30 1.21 -6.34
C VAL A 206 14.29 1.91 -5.44
N VAL A 207 13.72 3.00 -5.94
CA VAL A 207 12.56 3.69 -5.36
C VAL A 207 11.40 3.53 -6.34
N PHE A 208 10.29 2.95 -5.89
CA PHE A 208 9.11 2.67 -6.70
C PHE A 208 7.88 3.36 -6.10
N LEU A 209 7.45 4.45 -6.73
CA LEU A 209 6.36 5.29 -6.23
C LEU A 209 5.15 5.24 -7.15
N GLU A 210 3.96 5.38 -6.56
CA GLU A 210 2.69 5.55 -7.26
C GLU A 210 1.99 6.84 -6.81
N ASN A 211 1.29 7.48 -7.74
CA ASN A 211 0.45 8.63 -7.47
C ASN A 211 -0.71 8.77 -8.47
N VAL A 212 -1.58 9.77 -8.27
CA VAL A 212 -2.73 10.06 -9.12
C VAL A 212 -2.30 10.45 -10.55
N LYS A 213 -3.13 10.14 -11.56
CA LYS A 213 -2.78 10.40 -12.97
C LYS A 213 -2.45 11.87 -13.29
N ASN A 214 -3.06 12.81 -12.58
CA ASN A 214 -2.86 14.25 -12.77
C ASN A 214 -1.66 14.79 -11.99
N PHE A 215 -0.84 13.93 -11.38
CA PHE A 215 0.32 14.34 -10.57
C PHE A 215 1.26 15.27 -11.34
N LYS A 216 1.51 14.96 -12.62
CA LYS A 216 2.37 15.78 -13.51
C LYS A 216 1.88 17.23 -13.68
N THR A 217 0.57 17.47 -13.64
CA THR A 217 -0.02 18.81 -13.85
C THR A 217 -0.53 19.43 -12.56
N HIS A 218 -0.40 18.73 -11.43
CA HIS A 218 -0.84 19.20 -10.12
C HIS A 218 -0.10 20.48 -9.73
N ASP A 219 -0.82 21.45 -9.16
CA ASP A 219 -0.30 22.76 -8.78
C ASP A 219 0.51 23.45 -9.90
N GLY A 220 -0.01 23.38 -11.13
CA GLY A 220 0.65 23.95 -12.31
C GLY A 220 1.96 23.26 -12.70
N GLY A 221 2.17 22.01 -12.26
CA GLY A 221 3.36 21.21 -12.51
C GLY A 221 4.43 21.31 -11.41
N LYS A 222 4.31 22.26 -10.48
CA LYS A 222 5.31 22.49 -9.42
C LYS A 222 5.57 21.26 -8.57
N THR A 223 4.52 20.55 -8.20
CA THR A 223 4.61 19.34 -7.35
C THR A 223 5.49 18.27 -7.99
N PHE A 224 5.32 18.04 -9.29
CA PHE A 224 6.12 17.07 -10.04
C PHE A 224 7.58 17.52 -10.17
N GLU A 225 7.83 18.78 -10.53
CA GLU A 225 9.20 19.30 -10.67
C GLU A 225 9.97 19.26 -9.36
N THR A 226 9.33 19.59 -8.23
CA THR A 226 9.96 19.47 -6.90
C THR A 226 10.35 18.03 -6.58
N VAL A 227 9.42 17.07 -6.76
CA VAL A 227 9.70 15.64 -6.52
C VAL A 227 10.82 15.13 -7.44
N LYS A 228 10.79 15.51 -8.72
CA LYS A 228 11.80 15.14 -9.71
C LYS A 228 13.18 15.68 -9.30
N SER A 229 13.28 16.97 -8.96
CA SER A 229 14.55 17.59 -8.57
C SER A 229 15.13 16.99 -7.30
N ILE A 230 14.30 16.71 -6.28
CA ILE A 230 14.75 16.03 -5.06
C ILE A 230 15.33 14.64 -5.39
N LEU A 231 14.66 13.85 -6.22
CA LEU A 231 15.11 12.49 -6.54
C LEU A 231 16.34 12.48 -7.46
N GLU A 232 16.35 13.30 -8.51
CA GLU A 232 17.45 13.35 -9.49
C GLU A 232 18.63 14.19 -9.01
N ASP A 233 18.40 15.45 -8.65
CA ASP A 233 19.47 16.43 -8.41
C ASP A 233 20.02 16.32 -6.99
N GLU A 234 19.17 16.05 -6.00
CA GLU A 234 19.61 16.05 -4.60
C GLU A 234 19.99 14.64 -4.12
N LEU A 235 19.14 13.64 -4.40
CA LEU A 235 19.34 12.26 -3.98
C LEU A 235 20.11 11.41 -5.00
N GLN A 236 20.35 11.93 -6.21
CA GLN A 236 21.17 11.30 -7.26
C GLN A 236 20.60 9.96 -7.75
N TYR A 237 19.29 9.89 -7.98
CA TYR A 237 18.62 8.75 -8.61
C TYR A 237 18.23 9.06 -10.05
N ASP A 238 18.46 8.11 -10.94
CA ASP A 238 17.96 8.15 -12.32
C ASP A 238 16.43 7.95 -12.33
N PHE A 239 15.68 8.94 -12.82
CA PHE A 239 14.23 9.04 -12.63
C PHE A 239 13.46 8.69 -13.90
N HIS A 240 12.64 7.64 -13.82
CA HIS A 240 11.75 7.21 -14.89
C HIS A 240 10.30 7.38 -14.44
N TYR A 241 9.42 7.84 -15.34
CA TYR A 241 7.99 7.95 -15.03
C TYR A 241 7.09 7.62 -16.22
N GLU A 242 5.90 7.09 -15.94
CA GLU A 242 4.85 6.87 -16.95
C GLU A 242 3.45 6.91 -16.32
N VAL A 243 2.45 7.31 -17.12
CA VAL A 243 1.03 7.16 -16.76
C VAL A 243 0.52 5.88 -17.39
N ILE A 244 0.13 4.90 -16.58
CA ILE A 244 -0.35 3.60 -17.06
C ILE A 244 -1.84 3.44 -16.75
N ASN A 245 -2.62 3.02 -17.76
CA ASN A 245 -4.01 2.59 -17.59
C ASN A 245 -4.05 1.06 -17.35
N ALA A 246 -4.66 0.66 -16.23
CA ALA A 246 -4.74 -0.73 -15.80
C ALA A 246 -5.69 -1.62 -16.63
N GLU A 247 -6.44 -1.07 -17.60
CA GLU A 247 -7.51 -1.80 -18.30
C GLU A 247 -7.07 -3.06 -19.07
N LYS A 248 -5.77 -3.17 -19.38
CA LYS A 248 -5.14 -4.36 -20.01
C LYS A 248 -4.69 -5.43 -19.00
N TRP A 249 -4.74 -5.11 -17.71
CA TRP A 249 -4.38 -5.98 -16.60
C TRP A 249 -5.60 -6.41 -15.79
N VAL A 250 -6.53 -5.48 -15.58
CA VAL A 250 -7.78 -5.68 -14.84
C VAL A 250 -8.92 -5.01 -15.60
N PRO A 251 -10.20 -5.44 -15.45
CA PRO A 251 -11.30 -4.88 -16.23
C PRO A 251 -11.79 -3.54 -15.69
N GLN A 252 -10.87 -2.59 -15.47
CA GLN A 252 -11.13 -1.24 -15.00
C GLN A 252 -10.24 -0.24 -15.72
N LYS A 253 -10.83 0.86 -16.21
CA LYS A 253 -10.11 2.08 -16.58
C LYS A 253 -9.57 2.73 -15.31
N ARG A 254 -8.27 2.57 -15.04
CA ARG A 254 -7.61 3.14 -13.87
C ARG A 254 -6.23 3.61 -14.27
N GLU A 255 -6.11 4.92 -14.49
CA GLU A 255 -4.84 5.57 -14.80
C GLU A 255 -4.14 5.98 -13.51
N ARG A 256 -2.83 5.71 -13.44
CA ARG A 256 -1.95 6.10 -12.34
C ARG A 256 -0.60 6.54 -12.85
N PHE A 257 0.00 7.49 -12.14
CA PHE A 257 1.33 7.99 -12.39
C PHE A 257 2.33 7.16 -11.60
N PHE A 258 3.26 6.51 -12.29
CA PHE A 258 4.27 5.68 -11.67
C PHE A 258 5.65 6.33 -11.82
N MET A 259 6.47 6.21 -10.78
CA MET A 259 7.86 6.64 -10.79
C MET A 259 8.73 5.45 -10.38
N VAL A 260 9.79 5.21 -11.15
CA VAL A 260 10.79 4.20 -10.85
C VAL A 260 12.14 4.89 -10.92
N CYS A 261 12.81 4.96 -9.77
CA CYS A 261 14.07 5.68 -9.65
C CYS A 261 15.19 4.71 -9.25
N PHE A 262 16.33 4.79 -9.91
CA PHE A 262 17.47 3.89 -9.67
C PHE A 262 18.66 4.65 -9.10
N LYS A 263 19.28 4.12 -8.04
CA LYS A 263 20.48 4.74 -7.41
C LYS A 263 21.69 4.85 -8.35
N LYS A 264 21.66 4.12 -9.46
CA LYS A 264 22.65 4.20 -10.55
C LYS A 264 21.90 4.40 -11.85
N GLU A 265 22.51 5.13 -12.78
CA GLU A 265 21.98 5.35 -14.13
C GLU A 265 21.58 4.03 -14.80
N ASN A 266 20.32 3.92 -15.21
CA ASN A 266 19.72 2.73 -15.81
C ASN A 266 18.92 3.10 -17.07
N LYS A 267 19.66 3.44 -18.14
CA LYS A 267 19.09 3.82 -19.45
C LYS A 267 18.23 2.75 -20.13
N ASN A 268 18.30 1.51 -19.66
CA ASN A 268 17.61 0.37 -20.27
C ASN A 268 16.28 0.04 -19.59
N PHE A 269 15.88 0.75 -18.54
CA PHE A 269 14.58 0.53 -17.93
C PHE A 269 13.46 1.01 -18.87
N THR A 270 12.44 0.18 -19.01
CA THR A 270 11.19 0.54 -19.68
C THR A 270 10.01 0.06 -18.86
N PHE A 271 8.97 0.86 -18.79
CA PHE A 271 7.72 0.45 -18.19
C PHE A 271 7.04 -0.64 -19.05
N PRO A 272 6.21 -1.49 -18.43
CA PRO A 272 5.58 -2.60 -19.14
C PRO A 272 4.53 -2.08 -20.11
N GLN A 273 4.61 -2.56 -21.35
CA GLN A 273 3.58 -2.39 -22.36
C GLN A 273 2.82 -3.71 -22.54
N ARG A 274 1.52 -3.62 -22.78
CA ARG A 274 0.68 -4.78 -23.18
C ARG A 274 0.00 -4.48 -24.49
N GLU A 275 0.07 -5.42 -25.42
CA GLU A 275 -0.62 -5.33 -26.73
C GLU A 275 -2.02 -5.96 -26.69
N ASN A 276 -2.41 -6.55 -25.55
CA ASN A 276 -3.71 -7.19 -25.39
C ASN A 276 -4.87 -6.19 -25.41
N GLU A 277 -6.02 -6.69 -25.85
CA GLU A 277 -7.31 -6.01 -25.70
C GLU A 277 -7.66 -5.76 -24.22
N PRO A 278 -8.39 -4.68 -23.91
CA PRO A 278 -8.86 -4.42 -22.55
C PRO A 278 -9.71 -5.57 -21.99
N ARG A 279 -9.52 -5.88 -20.70
CA ARG A 279 -10.28 -6.93 -20.02
C ARG A 279 -11.74 -6.55 -19.82
N LYS A 280 -12.63 -7.54 -19.84
CA LYS A 280 -14.08 -7.32 -19.77
C LYS A 280 -14.58 -7.41 -18.34
N LEU A 281 -15.47 -6.49 -17.96
CA LEU A 281 -16.03 -6.46 -16.60
C LEU A 281 -16.73 -7.77 -16.20
N LYS A 282 -17.39 -8.45 -17.13
CA LYS A 282 -18.04 -9.74 -16.86
C LYS A 282 -17.10 -10.82 -16.31
N GLU A 283 -15.79 -10.74 -16.57
CA GLU A 283 -14.80 -11.76 -16.17
C GLU A 283 -14.64 -11.88 -14.65
N ILE A 284 -15.03 -10.85 -13.90
CA ILE A 284 -14.84 -10.81 -12.45
C ILE A 284 -16.13 -10.97 -11.65
N LEU A 285 -17.28 -11.01 -12.33
CA LEU A 285 -18.59 -10.99 -11.67
C LEU A 285 -18.93 -12.33 -11.05
N GLU A 286 -19.57 -12.29 -9.88
CA GLU A 286 -20.13 -13.47 -9.23
C GLU A 286 -21.46 -13.85 -9.88
N SER A 287 -21.70 -15.16 -10.00
CA SER A 287 -22.93 -15.70 -10.57
C SER A 287 -24.13 -15.56 -9.64
N ASP A 288 -23.92 -15.69 -8.33
CA ASP A 288 -24.95 -15.55 -7.30
C ASP A 288 -24.58 -14.41 -6.36
N VAL A 289 -25.38 -13.34 -6.37
CA VAL A 289 -25.13 -12.12 -5.60
C VAL A 289 -26.33 -11.81 -4.71
N PRO A 290 -26.10 -11.61 -3.40
CA PRO A 290 -27.17 -11.27 -2.48
C PRO A 290 -27.94 -10.00 -2.86
N LYS A 291 -29.25 -9.98 -2.59
CA LYS A 291 -30.14 -8.88 -2.97
C LYS A 291 -29.77 -7.55 -2.31
N GLU A 292 -29.05 -7.54 -1.18
CA GLU A 292 -28.60 -6.29 -0.54
C GLU A 292 -27.67 -5.43 -1.40
N PHE A 293 -27.05 -6.01 -2.44
CA PHE A 293 -26.23 -5.25 -3.38
C PHE A 293 -27.06 -4.52 -4.43
N THR A 294 -28.33 -4.91 -4.64
CA THR A 294 -29.26 -4.22 -5.53
C THR A 294 -29.62 -2.86 -4.94
N ILE A 295 -29.47 -1.78 -5.71
CA ILE A 295 -29.78 -0.44 -5.20
C ILE A 295 -31.29 -0.25 -5.06
N SER A 296 -31.71 0.53 -4.05
CA SER A 296 -33.12 0.83 -3.83
C SER A 296 -33.71 1.69 -4.94
N ASN A 297 -35.04 1.61 -5.13
CA ASN A 297 -35.76 2.45 -6.10
C ASN A 297 -35.45 3.94 -5.92
N LYS A 298 -35.50 4.41 -4.67
CA LYS A 298 -35.18 5.80 -4.31
C LYS A 298 -33.77 6.22 -4.74
N LEU A 299 -32.78 5.33 -4.59
CA LEU A 299 -31.41 5.63 -5.01
C LEU A 299 -31.29 5.64 -6.54
N TRP A 300 -31.92 4.68 -7.22
CA TRP A 300 -31.88 4.59 -8.67
C TRP A 300 -32.58 5.76 -9.37
N GLU A 301 -33.79 6.10 -8.94
CA GLU A 301 -34.52 7.29 -9.39
C GLU A 301 -33.70 8.57 -9.15
N GLY A 302 -33.02 8.65 -8.00
CA GLY A 302 -32.11 9.74 -7.68
C GLY A 302 -30.95 9.86 -8.65
N HIS A 303 -30.35 8.74 -9.06
CA HIS A 303 -29.28 8.68 -10.07
C HIS A 303 -29.78 9.11 -11.45
N GLN A 304 -30.95 8.60 -11.87
CA GLN A 304 -31.56 8.96 -13.16
C GLN A 304 -31.88 10.45 -13.23
N ARG A 305 -32.50 11.01 -12.18
CA ARG A 305 -32.82 12.45 -12.09
C ARG A 305 -31.56 13.32 -12.13
N ARG A 306 -30.54 13.00 -11.31
CA ARG A 306 -29.28 13.76 -11.29
C ARG A 306 -28.56 13.70 -12.63
N THR A 307 -28.54 12.53 -13.27
CA THR A 307 -27.94 12.34 -14.58
C THR A 307 -28.62 13.21 -15.64
N LYS A 308 -29.96 13.22 -15.68
CA LYS A 308 -30.73 14.09 -16.57
C LYS A 308 -30.38 15.57 -16.37
N ASN A 309 -30.45 16.06 -15.14
CA ASN A 309 -30.17 17.46 -14.82
C ASN A 309 -28.74 17.88 -15.16
N ASN A 310 -27.77 16.96 -14.98
CA ASN A 310 -26.36 17.26 -15.25
C ASN A 310 -26.05 17.28 -16.75
N LEU A 311 -26.68 16.41 -17.53
CA LEU A 311 -26.61 16.44 -18.99
C LEU A 311 -27.21 17.74 -19.56
N GLU A 312 -28.36 18.17 -19.05
CA GLU A 312 -29.00 19.44 -19.45
C GLU A 312 -28.11 20.66 -19.14
N ARG A 313 -27.34 20.59 -18.05
CA ARG A 313 -26.38 21.64 -17.65
C ARG A 313 -25.01 21.55 -18.36
N GLY A 314 -24.77 20.52 -19.16
CA GLY A 314 -23.44 20.26 -19.75
C GLY A 314 -22.36 19.90 -18.73
N THR A 315 -22.74 19.35 -17.56
CA THR A 315 -21.81 18.98 -16.48
C THR A 315 -21.59 17.46 -16.46
N GLY A 316 -20.35 17.01 -16.19
CA GLY A 316 -19.94 15.61 -16.40
C GLY A 316 -20.35 14.58 -15.34
N PHE A 317 -21.10 14.94 -14.30
CA PHE A 317 -21.43 14.02 -13.21
C PHE A 317 -22.66 13.16 -13.53
N THR A 318 -22.46 11.97 -14.10
CA THR A 318 -23.56 11.07 -14.50
C THR A 318 -23.43 9.68 -13.88
N ALA A 319 -24.52 8.93 -13.83
CA ALA A 319 -24.58 7.56 -13.34
C ALA A 319 -25.36 6.67 -14.35
N PHE A 320 -24.68 5.66 -14.89
CA PHE A 320 -25.23 4.72 -15.86
C PHE A 320 -24.94 3.29 -15.44
N THR A 321 -25.68 2.33 -15.99
CA THR A 321 -25.33 0.92 -15.88
C THR A 321 -24.05 0.63 -16.68
N ALA A 322 -23.19 -0.21 -16.12
CA ALA A 322 -21.94 -0.61 -16.75
C ALA A 322 -22.19 -1.50 -17.98
N ASN A 323 -21.34 -1.36 -19.00
CA ASN A 323 -21.27 -2.29 -20.11
C ASN A 323 -20.35 -3.45 -19.73
N LEU A 324 -20.91 -4.66 -19.62
CA LEU A 324 -20.20 -5.84 -19.13
C LEU A 324 -19.11 -6.36 -20.08
N GLU A 325 -19.16 -5.99 -21.36
CA GLU A 325 -18.15 -6.33 -22.37
C GLU A 325 -16.99 -5.33 -22.42
N LYS A 326 -17.00 -4.29 -21.57
CA LYS A 326 -15.96 -3.26 -21.50
C LYS A 326 -15.40 -3.16 -20.08
N PRO A 327 -14.21 -2.57 -19.90
CA PRO A 327 -13.73 -2.22 -18.56
C PRO A 327 -14.68 -1.24 -17.85
N SER A 328 -14.77 -1.33 -16.52
CA SER A 328 -15.52 -0.36 -15.71
C SER A 328 -14.83 1.01 -15.70
N ASN A 329 -15.54 2.06 -15.26
CA ASN A 329 -14.86 3.28 -14.80
C ASN A 329 -14.10 3.02 -13.50
N THR A 330 -13.22 3.95 -13.13
CA THR A 330 -12.44 3.87 -11.88
C THR A 330 -13.36 3.89 -10.66
N ILE A 331 -13.36 2.82 -9.85
CA ILE A 331 -13.95 2.89 -8.51
C ILE A 331 -13.03 3.70 -7.58
N VAL A 332 -13.64 4.47 -6.70
CA VAL A 332 -12.96 5.37 -5.75
C VAL A 332 -13.33 4.99 -4.31
N ALA A 333 -12.61 5.53 -3.32
CA ALA A 333 -12.85 5.26 -1.89
C ALA A 333 -14.31 5.42 -1.43
N ARG A 334 -15.06 6.31 -2.08
CA ARG A 334 -16.48 6.59 -1.77
C ARG A 334 -17.47 5.71 -2.53
N TYR A 335 -17.01 4.74 -3.32
CA TYR A 335 -17.86 3.88 -4.15
C TYR A 335 -19.02 3.26 -3.36
N GLY A 336 -18.77 2.85 -2.10
CA GLY A 336 -19.80 2.26 -1.24
C GLY A 336 -21.03 3.13 -0.98
N LYS A 337 -20.94 4.47 -1.13
CA LYS A 337 -22.04 5.40 -0.88
C LYS A 337 -23.22 5.19 -1.82
N ASP A 338 -22.95 5.07 -3.12
CA ASP A 338 -24.00 5.03 -4.13
C ASP A 338 -23.66 4.18 -5.36
N GLY A 339 -22.46 3.61 -5.44
CA GLY A 339 -21.99 2.72 -6.50
C GLY A 339 -21.86 3.34 -7.88
N LYS A 340 -22.00 4.67 -8.01
CA LYS A 340 -22.26 5.33 -9.29
C LYS A 340 -21.21 5.08 -10.36
N GLU A 341 -19.96 4.85 -9.97
CA GLU A 341 -18.86 4.62 -10.91
C GLU A 341 -18.99 3.28 -11.65
N CYS A 342 -19.68 2.29 -11.07
CA CYS A 342 -19.89 0.98 -11.67
C CYS A 342 -21.14 0.31 -11.09
N LEU A 343 -22.25 0.37 -11.84
CA LEU A 343 -23.52 -0.27 -11.49
C LEU A 343 -23.80 -1.44 -12.45
N ILE A 344 -23.88 -2.66 -11.93
CA ILE A 344 -24.08 -3.87 -12.74
C ILE A 344 -25.57 -3.99 -13.14
N PRO A 345 -25.90 -4.08 -14.44
CA PRO A 345 -27.28 -4.25 -14.88
C PRO A 345 -27.86 -5.58 -14.42
N GLN A 346 -29.17 -5.62 -14.15
CA GLN A 346 -29.90 -6.81 -13.75
C GLN A 346 -31.19 -6.91 -14.58
N VAL A 347 -31.67 -8.13 -14.83
CA VAL A 347 -32.94 -8.35 -15.52
C VAL A 347 -34.10 -8.23 -14.52
N GLY A 348 -35.05 -7.34 -14.79
CA GLY A 348 -36.25 -7.15 -13.96
C GLY A 348 -36.02 -6.51 -12.59
N LEU A 349 -34.81 -6.05 -12.29
CA LEU A 349 -34.42 -5.40 -11.03
C LEU A 349 -33.62 -4.13 -11.32
N ASN A 350 -33.52 -3.23 -10.33
CA ASN A 350 -32.57 -2.12 -10.37
C ASN A 350 -31.13 -2.65 -10.50
N PRO A 351 -30.17 -1.86 -10.99
CA PRO A 351 -28.80 -2.32 -11.04
C PRO A 351 -28.21 -2.51 -9.63
N ARG A 352 -27.17 -3.35 -9.52
CA ARG A 352 -26.49 -3.61 -8.24
C ARG A 352 -25.11 -2.98 -8.19
N LYS A 353 -24.61 -2.79 -6.97
CA LYS A 353 -23.19 -2.53 -6.73
C LYS A 353 -22.38 -3.81 -6.96
N LEU A 354 -21.07 -3.64 -7.14
CA LEU A 354 -20.11 -4.71 -7.03
C LEU A 354 -20.11 -5.26 -5.59
N THR A 355 -19.88 -6.55 -5.42
CA THR A 355 -19.60 -7.14 -4.11
C THR A 355 -18.16 -6.81 -3.68
N PRO A 356 -17.80 -6.93 -2.40
CA PRO A 356 -16.41 -6.84 -1.96
C PRO A 356 -15.45 -7.78 -2.70
N ARG A 357 -15.86 -9.01 -3.01
CA ARG A 357 -15.05 -9.97 -3.77
C ARG A 357 -14.86 -9.51 -5.21
N GLU A 358 -15.90 -9.03 -5.87
CA GLU A 358 -15.79 -8.44 -7.21
C GLU A 358 -14.89 -7.19 -7.20
N CYS A 359 -14.94 -6.35 -6.16
CA CYS A 359 -14.00 -5.23 -6.01
C CYS A 359 -12.54 -5.69 -5.85
N ALA A 360 -12.30 -6.77 -5.10
CA ALA A 360 -10.97 -7.37 -4.95
C ALA A 360 -10.44 -7.85 -6.32
N ARG A 361 -11.26 -8.61 -7.06
CA ARG A 361 -10.95 -9.08 -8.42
C ARG A 361 -10.73 -7.92 -9.40
N LEU A 362 -11.48 -6.84 -9.26
CA LEU A 362 -11.36 -5.63 -10.08
C LEU A 362 -10.01 -4.93 -9.89
N GLN A 363 -9.40 -5.04 -8.71
CA GLN A 363 -8.03 -4.55 -8.44
C GLN A 363 -6.96 -5.65 -8.63
N GLY A 364 -7.38 -6.86 -9.03
CA GLY A 364 -6.49 -8.00 -9.30
C GLY A 364 -5.94 -8.70 -8.06
N TYR A 365 -6.63 -8.59 -6.92
CA TYR A 365 -6.29 -9.38 -5.73
C TYR A 365 -6.64 -10.87 -5.94
N PRO A 366 -5.83 -11.80 -5.41
CA PRO A 366 -6.10 -13.24 -5.53
C PRO A 366 -7.39 -13.69 -4.83
N GLU A 367 -7.95 -14.82 -5.27
CA GLU A 367 -9.21 -15.35 -4.72
C GLU A 367 -9.12 -15.70 -3.23
N ASN A 368 -7.98 -16.20 -2.76
CA ASN A 368 -7.75 -16.53 -1.35
C ASN A 368 -7.46 -15.29 -0.47
N TYR A 369 -7.48 -14.08 -1.03
CA TYR A 369 -7.33 -12.85 -0.25
C TYR A 369 -8.50 -12.68 0.72
N ILE A 370 -8.20 -12.50 2.00
CA ILE A 370 -9.20 -12.29 3.06
C ILE A 370 -9.74 -10.87 2.95
N LEU A 371 -11.06 -10.76 2.82
CA LEU A 371 -11.73 -9.48 2.61
C LEU A 371 -11.88 -8.72 3.94
N PRO A 372 -11.98 -7.38 3.89
CA PRO A 372 -12.20 -6.56 5.08
C PRO A 372 -13.51 -6.94 5.79
N SER A 373 -13.55 -6.72 7.11
CA SER A 373 -14.66 -7.13 7.99
C SER A 373 -16.02 -6.51 7.66
N SER A 374 -16.08 -5.46 6.84
CA SER A 374 -17.34 -4.84 6.42
C SER A 374 -17.29 -4.39 4.96
N ASN A 375 -18.46 -4.38 4.31
CA ASN A 375 -18.62 -3.88 2.95
C ASN A 375 -18.12 -2.43 2.82
N ALA A 376 -18.38 -1.58 3.82
CA ALA A 376 -17.94 -0.19 3.81
C ALA A 376 -16.41 -0.06 3.83
N ALA A 377 -15.73 -0.85 4.67
CA ALA A 377 -14.26 -0.93 4.69
C ALA A 377 -13.73 -1.45 3.35
N ALA A 378 -14.32 -2.53 2.82
CA ALA A 378 -13.91 -3.10 1.54
C ALA A 378 -13.98 -2.11 0.39
N TYR A 379 -15.10 -1.40 0.23
CA TYR A 379 -15.24 -0.41 -0.83
C TYR A 379 -14.22 0.74 -0.72
N ARG A 380 -13.96 1.19 0.52
CA ARG A 380 -12.96 2.24 0.77
C ARG A 380 -11.55 1.76 0.42
N GLN A 381 -11.17 0.58 0.90
CA GLN A 381 -9.84 0.02 0.74
C GLN A 381 -9.55 -0.36 -0.71
N PHE A 382 -10.45 -1.07 -1.40
CA PHE A 382 -10.26 -1.38 -2.84
C PHE A 382 -10.38 -0.14 -3.73
N GLY A 383 -11.14 0.88 -3.32
CA GLY A 383 -11.20 2.16 -4.00
C GLY A 383 -9.88 2.95 -3.93
N ASN A 384 -9.15 2.82 -2.82
CA ASN A 384 -7.84 3.44 -2.60
C ASN A 384 -6.66 2.59 -3.11
N SER A 385 -6.84 1.28 -3.24
CA SER A 385 -5.76 0.37 -3.67
C SER A 385 -5.23 0.65 -5.08
N VAL A 386 -3.99 0.25 -5.31
CA VAL A 386 -3.41 0.06 -6.64
C VAL A 386 -3.99 -1.19 -7.33
N ALA A 387 -3.82 -1.28 -8.65
CA ALA A 387 -4.11 -2.50 -9.41
C ALA A 387 -2.89 -3.44 -9.33
N VAL A 388 -3.01 -4.52 -8.55
CA VAL A 388 -1.90 -5.43 -8.21
C VAL A 388 -1.13 -5.92 -9.44
N PRO A 389 -1.77 -6.36 -10.54
CA PRO A 389 -1.02 -6.90 -11.68
C PRO A 389 -0.22 -5.84 -12.45
N VAL A 390 -0.60 -4.55 -12.37
CA VAL A 390 0.20 -3.45 -12.95
C VAL A 390 1.48 -3.27 -12.14
N ILE A 391 1.36 -3.22 -10.81
CA ILE A 391 2.52 -3.13 -9.91
C ILE A 391 3.47 -4.30 -10.15
N GLN A 392 2.94 -5.52 -10.28
CA GLN A 392 3.75 -6.70 -10.52
C GLN A 392 4.48 -6.62 -11.87
N SER A 393 3.82 -6.20 -12.95
CA SER A 393 4.49 -6.04 -14.25
C SER A 393 5.58 -4.96 -14.24
N ILE A 394 5.41 -3.87 -13.51
CA ILE A 394 6.46 -2.85 -13.34
C ILE A 394 7.63 -3.45 -12.56
N ALA A 395 7.34 -4.12 -11.45
CA ALA A 395 8.34 -4.78 -10.61
C ALA A 395 9.13 -5.87 -11.35
N GLU A 396 8.49 -6.63 -12.25
CA GLU A 396 9.16 -7.60 -13.13
C GLU A 396 10.21 -6.92 -14.02
N ASN A 397 9.91 -5.74 -14.57
CA ASN A 397 10.86 -4.97 -15.36
C ASN A 397 11.98 -4.39 -14.48
N ILE A 398 11.67 -3.91 -13.27
CA ILE A 398 12.66 -3.45 -12.29
C ILE A 398 13.69 -4.55 -12.00
N ILE A 399 13.23 -5.77 -11.70
CA ILE A 399 14.09 -6.92 -11.34
C ILE A 399 14.92 -7.39 -12.55
N LYS A 400 14.43 -7.22 -13.79
CA LYS A 400 15.21 -7.49 -14.99
C LYS A 400 16.33 -6.46 -15.19
N THR A 401 16.08 -5.20 -14.85
CA THR A 401 17.05 -4.10 -14.96
C THR A 401 18.13 -4.18 -13.89
N VAL A 402 17.78 -4.53 -12.65
CA VAL A 402 18.71 -4.54 -11.51
C VAL A 402 18.88 -5.95 -10.93
N LYS A 403 20.13 -6.41 -10.87
CA LYS A 403 20.48 -7.62 -10.10
C LYS A 403 20.67 -7.26 -8.63
N PHE A 404 19.72 -7.67 -7.80
CA PHE A 404 19.83 -7.58 -6.35
C PHE A 404 20.90 -8.55 -5.86
N LYS A 405 21.87 -8.02 -5.11
CA LYS A 405 22.79 -8.83 -4.32
C LYS A 405 22.32 -8.72 -2.88
N LEU A 406 21.75 -9.80 -2.34
CA LEU A 406 21.55 -9.89 -0.91
C LEU A 406 22.92 -9.77 -0.26
N LYS A 407 23.12 -8.73 0.55
CA LYS A 407 24.30 -8.70 1.42
C LYS A 407 24.16 -9.92 2.32
N ASN A 408 25.17 -10.80 2.33
CA ASN A 408 25.21 -11.88 3.31
C ASN A 408 25.10 -11.23 4.69
N GLU A 409 24.01 -11.52 5.38
CA GLU A 409 23.86 -11.17 6.79
C GLU A 409 24.87 -12.03 7.55
N ILE A 410 25.79 -11.35 8.26
CA ILE A 410 26.85 -11.97 9.05
C ILE A 410 26.25 -12.64 10.28
#